data_AF-A0A7I7KUJ3-F1
#
_entry.id   AF-A0A7I7KUJ3-F1
#
_cell.length_a   1.000
_cell.length_b   1.000
_cell.length_c   1.000
_cell.angle_alpha   90.00
_cell.angle_beta   90.00
_cell.angle_gamma   90.00
#
_symmetry.space_group_name_H-M   'P 1'
#
loop_
_entity.id
_entity.type
_entity.pdbx_description
1 polymer ?
#
loop_
_entity_poly.entity_id
_entity_poly.type
_entity_poly.pdbx_seq_one_letter_code
_entity_poly.pdbx_strand_id
1 'polypeptide(L)'
;MASKPLRVTVIRLRHRPRREGGKPEPVDEGGEPRPVRLAAEVCGDVAAAVGADMAVGIRISQGKVSDNYHRWAGREDDAAAIFTALSGTGIDYIHTTEYHALAPAFDEVGPTLAQLAKQYSGLSVIANSHLDDPRDAAAIIDSGTADVVALAKPALANRDWPRRVRTGQPLSPDLPADLLGPVATVKDWETFAGDSARSDPRKFSGSTIDE
;
A
#
# COMPACT_ATOMS: atom_id res chain seq x y z
N MET A 1 -2.77 13.79 -27.55
CA MET A 1 -3.27 12.81 -26.57
C MET A 1 -3.55 13.54 -25.27
N ALA A 2 -4.77 13.49 -24.75
CA ALA A 2 -5.11 14.10 -23.47
C ALA A 2 -4.60 13.21 -22.33
N SER A 3 -3.95 13.80 -21.32
CA SER A 3 -3.48 13.11 -20.11
C SER A 3 -4.68 12.69 -19.26
N LYS A 4 -4.80 11.39 -18.94
CA LYS A 4 -5.85 10.89 -18.05
C LYS A 4 -5.62 11.38 -16.62
N PRO A 5 -6.67 11.74 -15.86
CA PRO A 5 -6.52 12.06 -14.44
C PRO A 5 -6.01 10.82 -13.67
N LEU A 6 -4.87 10.95 -13.00
CA LEU A 6 -4.28 9.89 -12.19
C LEU A 6 -5.09 9.76 -10.88
N ARG A 7 -5.84 8.68 -10.71
CA ARG A 7 -6.50 8.33 -9.44
C ARG A 7 -5.96 7.01 -8.95
N VAL A 8 -5.06 7.09 -7.96
CA VAL A 8 -4.42 5.92 -7.37
C VAL A 8 -5.38 5.25 -6.39
N THR A 9 -5.92 4.08 -6.76
CA THR A 9 -6.65 3.21 -5.83
C THR A 9 -5.69 2.17 -5.27
N VAL A 10 -5.41 2.21 -3.97
CA VAL A 10 -4.52 1.23 -3.31
C VAL A 10 -5.37 0.11 -2.72
N ILE A 11 -5.40 -1.05 -3.39
CA ILE A 11 -5.99 -2.27 -2.82
C ILE A 11 -4.93 -2.95 -1.96
N ARG A 12 -5.15 -3.00 -0.64
CA ARG A 12 -4.27 -3.70 0.31
C ARG A 12 -4.90 -4.99 0.77
N LEU A 13 -4.46 -6.11 0.21
CA LEU A 13 -4.88 -7.43 0.68
C LEU A 13 -4.11 -7.82 1.94
N ARG A 14 -4.84 -8.23 2.98
CA ARG A 14 -4.24 -8.78 4.21
C ARG A 14 -4.33 -10.30 4.17
N HIS A 15 -3.18 -10.97 4.17
CA HIS A 15 -3.13 -12.40 4.45
C HIS A 15 -3.34 -12.61 5.96
N ARG A 16 -4.42 -13.29 6.36
CA ARG A 16 -4.56 -13.80 7.74
C ARG A 16 -3.84 -15.16 7.83
N PRO A 17 -3.05 -15.43 8.88
CA PRO A 17 -2.48 -16.75 9.08
C PRO A 17 -3.59 -17.79 9.26
N ARG A 18 -3.32 -19.03 8.82
CA ARG A 18 -4.18 -20.20 9.05
C ARG A 18 -4.46 -20.33 10.55
N ARG A 19 -5.71 -20.62 10.92
CA ARG A 19 -6.00 -21.26 12.21
C ARG A 19 -5.37 -22.66 12.17
N GLU A 20 -4.54 -23.00 13.16
CA GLU A 20 -4.08 -24.38 13.34
C GLU A 20 -5.30 -25.31 13.46
N GLY A 21 -5.34 -26.38 12.66
CA GLY A 21 -6.37 -27.42 12.74
C GLY A 21 -7.33 -27.55 11.55
N GLY A 22 -7.28 -26.68 10.53
CA GLY A 22 -8.08 -26.85 9.31
C GLY A 22 -7.42 -27.83 8.32
N LYS A 23 -8.16 -28.88 7.89
CA LYS A 23 -7.71 -29.77 6.81
C LYS A 23 -7.27 -28.95 5.58
N PRO A 24 -6.21 -29.35 4.87
CA PRO A 24 -5.83 -28.67 3.65
C PRO A 24 -6.94 -28.81 2.60
N GLU A 25 -7.61 -27.69 2.29
CA GLU A 25 -8.41 -27.54 1.07
C GLU A 25 -7.51 -27.80 -0.14
N PRO A 26 -8.00 -28.49 -1.18
CA PRO A 26 -7.19 -28.86 -2.34
C PRO A 26 -6.40 -27.66 -2.86
N VAL A 27 -5.11 -27.88 -3.09
CA VAL A 27 -4.30 -27.01 -3.91
C VAL A 27 -4.60 -27.48 -5.33
N ASP A 28 -5.14 -26.59 -6.16
CA ASP A 28 -5.33 -26.88 -7.57
C ASP A 28 -3.94 -27.16 -8.15
N GLU A 29 -3.70 -28.40 -8.62
CA GLU A 29 -2.41 -28.83 -9.15
C GLU A 29 -2.16 -28.07 -10.47
N GLY A 30 -1.53 -26.90 -10.35
CA GLY A 30 -1.21 -26.00 -11.45
C GLY A 30 -1.73 -24.56 -11.31
N GLY A 31 -2.44 -24.21 -10.24
CA GLY A 31 -3.03 -22.87 -10.04
C GLY A 31 -2.13 -21.87 -9.30
N GLU A 32 -2.25 -20.58 -9.65
CA GLU A 32 -1.62 -19.48 -8.94
C GLU A 32 -1.93 -19.52 -7.42
N PRO A 33 -0.98 -19.12 -6.54
CA PRO A 33 -1.24 -19.10 -5.10
C PRO A 33 -2.50 -18.28 -4.79
N ARG A 34 -3.41 -18.83 -3.97
CA ARG A 34 -4.72 -18.23 -3.63
C ARG A 34 -4.71 -16.69 -3.36
N PRO A 35 -3.69 -16.11 -2.69
CA PRO A 35 -3.61 -14.65 -2.48
C PRO A 35 -3.42 -13.84 -3.77
N VAL A 36 -2.68 -14.38 -4.74
CA VAL A 36 -2.40 -13.74 -6.04
C VAL A 36 -3.67 -13.72 -6.88
N ARG A 37 -4.38 -14.85 -6.91
CA ARG A 37 -5.67 -14.96 -7.59
C ARG A 37 -6.68 -13.91 -7.10
N LEU A 38 -6.84 -13.76 -5.79
CA LEU A 38 -7.74 -12.73 -5.24
C LEU A 38 -7.31 -11.32 -5.66
N ALA A 39 -6.00 -11.03 -5.67
CA ALA A 39 -5.48 -9.74 -6.13
C ALA A 39 -5.82 -9.50 -7.60
N ALA A 40 -5.62 -10.51 -8.44
CA ALA A 40 -5.89 -10.43 -9.86
C ALA A 40 -7.38 -10.25 -10.16
N GLU A 41 -8.25 -11.01 -9.51
CA GLU A 41 -9.72 -10.89 -9.63
C GLU A 41 -10.19 -9.48 -9.26
N VAL A 42 -9.76 -8.94 -8.11
CA VAL A 42 -10.12 -7.58 -7.70
C VAL A 42 -9.57 -6.53 -8.67
N CYS A 43 -8.34 -6.69 -9.16
CA CYS A 43 -7.77 -5.79 -10.16
C CYS A 43 -8.60 -5.79 -11.45
N GLY A 44 -8.99 -6.97 -11.94
CA GLY A 44 -9.82 -7.14 -13.13
C GLY A 44 -11.19 -6.50 -12.97
N ASP A 45 -11.87 -6.76 -11.84
CA ASP A 45 -13.20 -6.19 -11.55
C ASP A 45 -13.15 -4.66 -11.48
N VAL A 46 -12.12 -4.10 -10.82
CA VAL A 46 -11.95 -2.64 -10.72
C VAL A 46 -11.62 -2.02 -12.07
N ALA A 47 -10.70 -2.61 -12.85
CA ALA A 47 -10.35 -2.13 -14.18
C ALA A 47 -11.57 -2.15 -15.12
N ALA A 48 -12.37 -3.24 -15.09
CA ALA A 48 -13.59 -3.36 -15.88
C ALA A 48 -14.66 -2.34 -15.46
N ALA A 49 -14.82 -2.08 -14.16
CA ALA A 49 -15.83 -1.16 -13.64
C ALA A 49 -15.55 0.31 -14.00
N VAL A 50 -14.28 0.72 -14.09
CA VAL A 50 -13.90 2.11 -14.36
C VAL A 50 -13.53 2.36 -15.82
N GLY A 51 -13.26 1.30 -16.58
CA GLY A 51 -12.92 1.38 -18.00
C GLY A 51 -11.68 2.22 -18.27
N ALA A 52 -11.59 2.80 -19.48
CA ALA A 52 -10.43 3.55 -19.91
C ALA A 52 -10.32 4.97 -19.32
N ASP A 53 -11.32 5.43 -18.57
CA ASP A 53 -11.40 6.83 -18.09
C ASP A 53 -10.46 7.12 -16.92
N MET A 54 -10.00 6.09 -16.22
CA MET A 54 -9.20 6.21 -15.00
C MET A 54 -8.06 5.20 -15.01
N ALA A 55 -6.85 5.65 -14.66
CA ALA A 55 -5.74 4.74 -14.47
C ALA A 55 -5.96 3.89 -13.21
N VAL A 56 -5.81 2.57 -13.33
CA VAL A 56 -5.89 1.61 -12.23
C VAL A 56 -4.53 0.97 -12.04
N GLY A 57 -4.13 0.74 -10.80
CA GLY A 57 -2.91 -0.01 -10.52
C GLY A 57 -2.94 -0.64 -9.15
N ILE A 58 -1.99 -1.54 -8.91
CA ILE A 58 -1.84 -2.24 -7.64
C ILE A 58 -0.55 -1.83 -6.95
N ARG A 59 -0.58 -1.68 -5.63
CA ARG A 59 0.63 -1.53 -4.83
C ARG A 59 0.95 -2.84 -4.13
N ILE A 60 2.18 -3.34 -4.31
CA ILE A 60 2.59 -4.66 -3.84
C ILE A 60 3.98 -4.63 -3.19
N SER A 61 4.13 -5.39 -2.12
CA SER A 61 5.39 -5.59 -1.37
C SER A 61 5.58 -7.06 -1.05
N GLN A 62 6.83 -7.49 -0.92
CA GLN A 62 7.13 -8.76 -0.30
C GLN A 62 6.99 -8.68 1.22
N GLY A 63 7.54 -7.61 1.82
CA GLY A 63 7.46 -7.37 3.26
C GLY A 63 6.02 -7.32 3.78
N LYS A 64 5.81 -7.83 4.99
CA LYS A 64 4.55 -7.80 5.73
C LYS A 64 4.68 -6.90 6.94
N VAL A 65 3.58 -6.28 7.37
CA VAL A 65 3.59 -5.43 8.59
C VAL A 65 4.08 -6.20 9.82
N SER A 66 3.73 -7.48 9.91
CA SER A 66 4.16 -8.37 11.00
C SER A 66 5.53 -8.99 10.79
N ASP A 67 6.09 -8.89 9.58
CA ASP A 67 7.37 -9.49 9.19
C ASP A 67 7.96 -8.72 7.99
N ASN A 68 8.79 -7.72 8.27
CA ASN A 68 9.42 -6.89 7.25
C ASN A 68 10.49 -7.64 6.44
N TYR A 69 10.98 -8.78 6.96
CA TYR A 69 11.96 -9.63 6.30
C TYR A 69 11.32 -10.70 5.42
N HIS A 70 9.98 -10.81 5.43
CA HIS A 70 9.26 -11.73 4.57
C HIS A 70 9.64 -11.53 3.11
N ARG A 71 9.94 -12.64 2.43
CA ARG A 71 10.14 -12.74 0.99
C ARG A 71 9.30 -13.87 0.43
N TRP A 72 8.95 -13.80 -0.85
CA TRP A 72 8.21 -14.86 -1.51
C TRP A 72 9.04 -16.15 -1.55
N ALA A 73 8.44 -17.27 -1.17
CA ALA A 73 9.17 -18.52 -0.95
C ALA A 73 9.67 -19.13 -2.26
N GLY A 74 8.90 -19.01 -3.34
CA GLY A 74 9.30 -19.38 -4.71
C GLY A 74 10.15 -18.33 -5.40
N ARG A 75 10.53 -17.25 -4.70
CA ARG A 75 11.52 -16.27 -5.15
C ARG A 75 11.15 -15.64 -6.50
N GLU A 76 12.05 -15.67 -7.48
CA GLU A 76 11.80 -15.13 -8.82
C GLU A 76 10.69 -15.86 -9.57
N ASP A 77 10.49 -17.17 -9.34
CA ASP A 77 9.37 -17.91 -9.95
C ASP A 77 8.02 -17.39 -9.44
N ASP A 78 7.93 -17.10 -8.14
CA ASP A 78 6.75 -16.44 -7.55
C ASP A 78 6.58 -15.03 -8.15
N ALA A 79 7.67 -14.27 -8.31
CA ALA A 79 7.61 -12.94 -8.92
C ALA A 79 7.12 -12.98 -10.37
N ALA A 80 7.62 -13.94 -11.15
CA ALA A 80 7.20 -14.17 -12.52
C ALA A 80 5.71 -14.48 -12.60
N ALA A 81 5.23 -15.42 -11.77
CA ALA A 81 3.83 -15.80 -11.72
C ALA A 81 2.95 -14.61 -11.30
N ILE A 82 3.31 -13.89 -10.23
CA ILE A 82 2.55 -12.75 -9.70
C ILE A 82 2.43 -11.63 -10.72
N PHE A 83 3.55 -11.20 -11.29
CA PHE A 83 3.55 -10.04 -12.18
C PHE A 83 2.95 -10.34 -13.56
N THR A 84 3.05 -11.60 -14.02
CA THR A 84 2.33 -12.08 -15.21
C THR A 84 0.83 -12.13 -14.96
N ALA A 85 0.39 -12.65 -13.81
CA ALA A 85 -1.03 -12.68 -13.45
C ALA A 85 -1.63 -11.26 -13.43
N LEU A 86 -0.91 -10.32 -12.81
CA LEU A 86 -1.35 -8.94 -12.69
C LEU A 86 -1.41 -8.20 -14.03
N SER A 87 -0.49 -8.48 -14.97
CA SER A 87 -0.54 -7.85 -16.30
C SER A 87 -1.77 -8.27 -17.12
N GLY A 88 -2.27 -9.48 -16.90
CA GLY A 88 -3.49 -9.98 -17.52
C GLY A 88 -4.80 -9.35 -17.02
N THR A 89 -4.76 -8.50 -15.99
CA THR A 89 -5.97 -7.95 -15.35
C THR A 89 -6.50 -6.66 -15.99
N GLY A 90 -5.72 -6.03 -16.87
CA GLY A 90 -6.09 -4.74 -17.49
C GLY A 90 -5.75 -3.51 -16.66
N ILE A 91 -5.01 -3.64 -15.55
CA ILE A 91 -4.45 -2.50 -14.81
C ILE A 91 -3.34 -1.80 -15.62
N ASP A 92 -3.15 -0.50 -15.39
CA ASP A 92 -2.19 0.32 -16.11
C ASP A 92 -0.79 0.31 -15.49
N TYR A 93 -0.67 0.09 -14.17
CA TYR A 93 0.62 0.16 -13.47
C TYR A 93 0.74 -0.74 -12.24
N ILE A 94 1.99 -1.04 -11.89
CA ILE A 94 2.37 -1.74 -10.66
C ILE A 94 3.25 -0.81 -9.83
N HIS A 95 2.86 -0.59 -8.58
CA HIS A 95 3.62 0.17 -7.59
C HIS A 95 4.33 -0.79 -6.64
N THR A 96 5.63 -0.99 -6.83
CA THR A 96 6.44 -1.85 -5.96
C THR A 96 6.89 -1.08 -4.73
N THR A 97 6.83 -1.71 -3.56
CA THR A 97 7.34 -1.12 -2.33
C THR A 97 8.13 -2.15 -1.54
N GLU A 98 9.42 -1.88 -1.35
CA GLU A 98 10.34 -2.70 -0.57
C GLU A 98 10.88 -1.92 0.62
N TYR A 99 11.75 -2.53 1.44
CA TYR A 99 12.48 -1.74 2.43
C TYR A 99 13.45 -0.78 1.72
N HIS A 100 14.26 -1.26 0.77
CA HIS A 100 15.10 -0.44 -0.13
C HIS A 100 14.77 -0.77 -1.59
N ALA A 101 14.40 0.24 -2.40
CA ALA A 101 13.99 0.00 -3.79
C ALA A 101 15.13 -0.49 -4.70
N LEU A 102 16.37 -0.09 -4.38
CA LEU A 102 17.57 -0.46 -5.14
C LEU A 102 18.21 -1.78 -4.69
N ALA A 103 17.75 -2.37 -3.59
CA ALA A 103 18.27 -3.65 -3.13
C ALA A 103 17.69 -4.80 -3.99
N PRO A 104 18.46 -5.90 -4.20
CA PRO A 104 17.91 -7.08 -4.86
C PRO A 104 16.68 -7.60 -4.11
N ALA A 105 15.74 -8.17 -4.87
CA ALA A 105 14.46 -8.64 -4.32
C ALA A 105 14.62 -9.80 -3.33
N PHE A 106 15.64 -10.65 -3.53
CA PHE A 106 15.78 -11.91 -2.79
C PHE A 106 17.19 -12.18 -2.23
N ASP A 107 18.21 -12.31 -3.09
CA ASP A 107 19.60 -12.61 -2.67
C ASP A 107 20.45 -11.36 -2.47
N GLU A 108 21.74 -11.54 -2.17
CA GLU A 108 22.72 -10.45 -2.11
C GLU A 108 22.98 -9.80 -3.49
N VAL A 109 22.74 -10.55 -4.57
CA VAL A 109 22.92 -10.11 -5.95
C VAL A 109 21.70 -10.57 -6.75
N GLY A 110 21.17 -9.68 -7.58
CA GLY A 110 20.03 -10.00 -8.44
C GLY A 110 19.21 -8.77 -8.78
N PRO A 111 18.10 -8.98 -9.50
CA PRO A 111 17.20 -7.90 -9.86
C PRO A 111 16.46 -7.36 -8.63
N THR A 112 16.19 -6.06 -8.63
CA THR A 112 15.26 -5.43 -7.69
C THR A 112 13.83 -5.89 -7.98
N LEU A 113 12.92 -5.71 -7.01
CA LEU A 113 11.51 -6.04 -7.23
C LEU A 113 10.89 -5.20 -8.37
N ALA A 114 11.33 -3.95 -8.53
CA ALA A 114 10.90 -3.09 -9.63
C ALA A 114 11.34 -3.64 -10.99
N GLN A 115 12.58 -4.14 -11.11
CA GLN A 115 13.07 -4.79 -12.34
C GLN A 115 12.25 -6.04 -12.66
N LEU A 116 11.98 -6.89 -11.67
CA LEU A 116 11.15 -8.09 -11.86
C LEU A 116 9.72 -7.72 -12.28
N ALA A 117 9.12 -6.70 -11.66
CA ALA A 117 7.81 -6.20 -12.04
C ALA A 117 7.81 -5.70 -13.49
N LYS A 118 8.82 -4.93 -13.88
CA LYS A 118 8.96 -4.41 -15.25
C LYS A 118 9.11 -5.55 -16.26
N GLN A 119 9.99 -6.51 -15.95
CA GLN A 119 10.31 -7.65 -16.81
C GLN A 119 9.10 -8.55 -17.07
N TYR A 120 8.36 -8.93 -16.03
CA TYR A 120 7.31 -9.94 -16.14
C TYR A 120 5.92 -9.36 -16.43
N SER A 121 5.65 -8.10 -16.06
CA SER A 121 4.35 -7.49 -16.37
C SER A 121 4.33 -6.70 -17.67
N GLY A 122 5.46 -6.09 -18.07
CA GLY A 122 5.50 -5.12 -19.16
C GLY A 122 4.72 -3.81 -18.91
N LEU A 123 4.12 -3.65 -17.73
CA LEU A 123 3.34 -2.47 -17.35
C LEU A 123 4.24 -1.31 -16.91
N SER A 124 3.65 -0.13 -16.73
CA SER A 124 4.32 0.97 -16.05
C SER A 124 4.60 0.59 -14.59
N VAL A 125 5.81 0.90 -14.11
CA VAL A 125 6.27 0.57 -12.77
C VAL A 125 6.54 1.85 -11.98
N ILE A 126 5.97 1.92 -10.79
CA ILE A 126 6.27 2.95 -9.79
C ILE A 126 7.15 2.32 -8.71
N ALA A 127 8.39 2.78 -8.58
CA ALA A 127 9.29 2.35 -7.52
C ALA A 127 9.16 3.24 -6.28
N ASN A 128 9.16 2.63 -5.11
CA ASN A 128 9.07 3.31 -3.82
C ASN A 128 10.03 2.71 -2.80
N SER A 129 10.54 3.59 -1.93
CA SER A 129 11.35 3.34 -0.71
C SER A 129 12.84 3.66 -0.84
N HIS A 130 13.33 4.55 0.05
CA HIS A 130 14.73 5.01 0.12
C HIS A 130 15.30 5.48 -1.23
N LEU A 131 14.52 6.30 -1.94
CA LEU A 131 14.93 6.99 -3.18
C LEU A 131 14.98 8.51 -2.95
N ASP A 132 15.38 8.91 -1.74
CA ASP A 132 15.46 10.30 -1.30
C ASP A 132 16.64 11.06 -1.92
N ASP A 133 17.70 10.35 -2.30
CA ASP A 133 18.78 10.90 -3.12
C ASP A 133 18.29 11.07 -4.57
N PRO A 134 18.32 12.30 -5.13
CA PRO A 134 17.92 12.55 -6.51
C PRO A 134 18.69 11.74 -7.55
N ARG A 135 19.94 11.36 -7.26
CA ARG A 135 20.78 10.57 -8.17
C ARG A 135 20.27 9.14 -8.28
N ASP A 136 19.87 8.56 -7.17
CA ASP A 136 19.28 7.21 -7.12
C ASP A 136 17.91 7.20 -7.81
N ALA A 137 17.08 8.22 -7.55
CA ALA A 137 15.80 8.40 -8.21
C ALA A 137 15.93 8.62 -9.73
N ALA A 138 16.97 9.33 -10.19
CA ALA A 138 17.26 9.48 -11.61
C ALA A 138 17.76 8.17 -12.22
N ALA A 139 18.72 7.50 -11.58
CA ALA A 139 19.34 6.27 -12.10
C ALA A 139 18.31 5.13 -12.32
N ILE A 140 17.34 4.98 -11.41
CA ILE A 140 16.30 3.95 -11.57
C ILE A 140 15.35 4.27 -12.74
N ILE A 141 15.10 5.55 -13.03
CA ILE A 141 14.30 5.98 -14.19
C ILE A 141 15.10 5.83 -15.48
N ASP A 142 16.34 6.34 -15.51
CA ASP A 142 17.21 6.36 -16.69
C ASP A 142 17.58 4.94 -17.15
N SER A 143 17.71 4.00 -16.21
CA SER A 143 17.93 2.59 -16.51
C SER A 143 16.68 1.86 -17.05
N GLY A 144 15.50 2.49 -17.00
CA GLY A 144 14.22 1.86 -17.37
C GLY A 144 13.68 0.88 -16.32
N THR A 145 14.32 0.80 -15.15
CA THR A 145 13.87 -0.06 -14.04
C THR A 145 12.51 0.35 -13.49
N ALA A 146 12.23 1.66 -13.48
CA ALA A 146 10.92 2.21 -13.13
C ALA A 146 10.58 3.39 -14.04
N ASP A 147 9.29 3.66 -14.24
CA ASP A 147 8.83 4.82 -15.01
C ASP A 147 8.55 6.03 -14.11
N VAL A 148 8.27 5.76 -12.83
CA VAL A 148 7.97 6.77 -11.82
C VAL A 148 8.63 6.39 -10.50
N VAL A 149 9.14 7.40 -9.78
CA VAL A 149 9.58 7.26 -8.39
C VAL A 149 8.55 7.89 -7.46
N ALA A 150 8.08 7.13 -6.48
CA ALA A 150 7.22 7.63 -5.42
C ALA A 150 8.04 7.97 -4.18
N LEU A 151 7.87 9.19 -3.68
CA LEU A 151 8.52 9.71 -2.48
C LEU A 151 7.51 9.86 -1.35
N ALA A 152 7.84 9.33 -0.17
CA ALA A 152 7.05 9.49 1.05
C ALA A 152 7.67 10.54 1.99
N LYS A 153 8.52 10.09 2.93
CA LYS A 153 9.21 10.98 3.89
C LYS A 153 9.91 12.19 3.22
N PRO A 154 10.62 12.05 2.09
CA PRO A 154 11.33 13.19 1.47
C PRO A 154 10.38 14.26 0.95
N ALA A 155 9.23 13.85 0.40
CA ALA A 155 8.20 14.78 -0.08
C ALA A 155 7.46 15.46 1.08
N LEU A 156 7.33 14.80 2.23
CA LEU A 156 6.79 15.42 3.44
C LEU A 156 7.78 16.42 4.07
N ALA A 157 9.07 16.07 4.14
CA ALA A 157 10.13 16.96 4.60
C ALA A 157 10.35 18.16 3.65
N ASN A 158 10.12 17.96 2.35
CA ASN A 158 10.31 18.96 1.30
C ASN A 158 9.08 18.96 0.38
N ARG A 159 8.04 19.73 0.72
CA ARG A 159 6.79 19.79 -0.10
C ARG A 159 7.04 20.16 -1.56
N ASP A 160 8.11 20.90 -1.83
CA ASP A 160 8.57 21.31 -3.15
C ASP A 160 9.80 20.52 -3.64
N TRP A 161 9.98 19.27 -3.19
CA TRP A 161 11.11 18.40 -3.53
C TRP A 161 11.45 18.41 -5.03
N PRO A 162 10.48 18.24 -5.98
CA PRO A 162 10.82 18.23 -7.41
C PRO A 162 11.40 19.55 -7.90
N ARG A 163 10.94 20.68 -7.35
CA ARG A 163 11.47 22.01 -7.68
C ARG A 163 12.87 22.18 -7.11
N ARG A 164 13.10 21.76 -5.86
CA ARG A 164 14.41 21.84 -5.21
C ARG A 164 15.46 21.05 -5.97
N VAL A 165 15.16 19.79 -6.30
CA VAL A 165 16.04 18.94 -7.10
C VAL A 165 16.37 19.56 -8.44
N ARG A 166 15.35 20.01 -9.19
CA ARG A 166 15.54 20.64 -10.51
C ARG A 166 16.41 21.90 -10.45
N THR A 167 16.39 22.63 -9.34
CA THR A 167 17.12 23.90 -9.17
C THR A 167 18.40 23.77 -8.33
N GLY A 168 18.79 22.55 -7.94
CA GLY A 168 19.97 22.31 -7.10
C GLY A 168 19.87 22.91 -5.69
N GLN A 169 18.66 23.11 -5.17
CA GLN A 169 18.47 23.63 -3.82
C GLN A 169 18.66 22.52 -2.76
N PRO A 170 19.12 22.86 -1.55
CA PRO A 170 19.27 21.91 -0.46
C PRO A 170 17.96 21.19 -0.10
N LEU A 171 18.06 19.91 0.20
CA LEU A 171 16.98 19.07 0.71
C LEU A 171 17.12 18.89 2.22
N SER A 172 16.03 19.04 2.96
CA SER A 172 15.96 18.66 4.36
C SER A 172 15.85 17.13 4.47
N PRO A 173 16.76 16.47 5.22
CA PRO A 173 16.69 15.01 5.41
C PRO A 173 15.61 14.62 6.43
N ASP A 174 15.31 15.52 7.35
CA ASP A 174 14.47 15.22 8.51
C ASP A 174 13.01 15.61 8.28
N LEU A 175 12.14 14.71 8.72
CA LEU A 175 10.73 15.01 8.85
C LEU A 175 10.52 15.88 10.11
N PRO A 176 9.83 17.03 10.03
CA PRO A 176 9.48 17.78 11.23
C PRO A 176 8.74 16.87 12.23
N ALA A 177 9.20 16.85 13.48
CA ALA A 177 8.73 15.89 14.50
C ALA A 177 7.24 16.04 14.83
N ASP A 178 6.70 17.25 14.66
CA ASP A 178 5.31 17.60 14.86
C ASP A 178 4.41 17.22 13.67
N LEU A 179 4.98 16.97 12.48
CA LEU A 179 4.19 16.75 11.27
C LEU A 179 3.28 15.51 11.33
N LEU A 180 3.77 14.45 11.97
CA LEU A 180 3.01 13.19 12.19
C LEU A 180 2.79 12.91 13.67
N GLY A 181 3.10 13.88 14.53
CA GLY A 181 2.86 13.75 15.96
C GLY A 181 1.37 13.56 16.22
N PRO A 182 0.95 12.60 17.05
CA PRO A 182 -0.44 12.48 17.42
C PRO A 182 -0.87 13.77 18.13
N VAL A 183 -1.94 14.40 17.64
CA VAL A 183 -2.66 15.37 18.48
C VAL A 183 -3.47 14.52 19.45
N ALA A 184 -2.92 14.32 20.64
CA ALA A 184 -3.62 13.63 21.71
C ALA A 184 -4.78 14.51 22.19
N THR A 185 -5.96 14.34 21.59
CA THR A 185 -7.20 14.95 22.04
C THR A 185 -8.06 13.87 22.68
N VAL A 186 -8.43 14.07 23.93
CA VAL A 186 -9.51 13.32 24.58
C VAL A 186 -10.81 14.03 24.23
N LYS A 187 -11.81 13.30 23.75
CA LYS A 187 -13.11 13.92 23.44
C LYS A 187 -13.79 14.33 24.74
N ASP A 188 -14.58 15.40 24.72
CA ASP A 188 -15.24 15.91 25.94
C ASP A 188 -16.10 14.85 26.65
N TRP A 189 -16.63 13.88 25.90
CA TRP A 189 -17.42 12.80 26.51
C TRP A 189 -16.59 11.70 27.17
N GLU A 190 -15.30 11.60 26.85
CA GLU A 190 -14.35 10.69 27.48
C GLU A 190 -13.79 11.28 28.79
N THR A 191 -13.98 12.58 29.04
CA THR A 191 -13.61 13.27 30.29
C THR A 191 -14.77 13.49 31.26
N PHE A 192 -15.98 12.97 30.97
CA PHE A 192 -17.08 12.98 31.94
C PHE A 192 -16.69 12.14 33.17
N ALA A 193 -16.05 12.77 34.15
CA ALA A 193 -16.16 12.38 35.54
C ALA A 193 -17.63 12.61 35.90
N GLY A 194 -18.42 11.54 35.86
CA GLY A 194 -19.87 11.59 36.04
C GLY A 194 -20.24 12.49 37.20
N ASP A 195 -20.86 13.62 36.86
CA ASP A 195 -21.41 14.50 37.87
C ASP A 195 -22.48 13.67 38.60
N SER A 196 -22.27 13.52 39.90
CA SER A 196 -23.01 12.62 40.77
C SER A 196 -24.44 13.10 41.05
N ALA A 197 -25.24 13.31 40.00
CA ALA A 197 -26.68 13.48 40.12
C ALA A 197 -27.36 12.12 39.91
N ARG A 198 -27.45 11.35 41.00
CA ARG A 198 -28.42 10.25 41.10
C ARG A 198 -29.82 10.82 40.87
N SER A 199 -30.41 10.58 39.69
CA SER A 199 -31.86 10.46 39.57
C SER A 199 -32.22 8.98 39.67
N ASP A 200 -32.71 8.56 40.83
CA ASP A 200 -33.18 7.19 41.09
C ASP A 200 -34.30 6.82 40.10
N PRO A 201 -34.15 5.76 39.29
CA PRO A 201 -35.18 5.34 38.34
C PRO A 201 -36.43 4.71 39.00
N ARG A 202 -36.52 4.66 40.35
CA ARG A 202 -37.61 3.99 41.08
C ARG A 202 -38.71 4.90 41.63
N LYS A 203 -38.88 6.13 41.15
CA LYS A 203 -40.11 6.89 41.44
C LYS A 203 -41.20 6.61 40.39
N PHE A 204 -41.82 5.44 40.52
CA PHE A 204 -43.20 5.24 40.05
C PHE A 204 -44.13 5.74 41.15
N SER A 205 -44.71 6.94 41.01
CA SER A 205 -45.88 7.35 41.81
C SER A 205 -47.14 7.07 41.00
N GLY A 206 -47.83 5.99 41.34
CA GLY A 206 -49.15 5.65 40.82
C GLY A 206 -50.30 6.25 41.63
N SER A 207 -51.49 6.21 41.00
CA SER A 207 -52.85 6.49 41.49
C SER A 207 -53.21 7.98 41.66
N THR A 208 -54.38 8.50 41.23
CA THR A 208 -55.70 7.90 40.98
C THR A 208 -56.47 8.75 39.95
N ILE A 209 -57.27 8.10 39.09
CA ILE A 209 -58.39 8.71 38.37
C ILE A 209 -59.62 8.43 39.24
N ASP A 210 -60.28 9.48 39.74
CA ASP A 210 -61.65 9.41 40.24
C ASP A 210 -62.58 10.09 39.22
N GLU A 211 -63.81 9.57 39.19
CA GLU A 211 -64.91 9.67 38.20
C GLU A 211 -65.21 11.04 37.57
#